data_AF-A0A1H9MR13-F1
#
_entry.id   AF-A0A1H9MR13-F1
#
_cell.length_a   1.000
_cell.length_b   1.000
_cell.length_c   1.000
_cell.angle_alpha   90.00
_cell.angle_beta   90.00
_cell.angle_gamma   90.00
#
_symmetry.space_group_name_H-M   'P 1'
#
loop_
_entity.id
_entity.type
_entity.pdbx_description
1 polymer ?
#
loop_
_entity_poly.entity_id
_entity_poly.type
_entity_poly.pdbx_seq_one_letter_code
_entity_poly.pdbx_strand_id
1 'polypeptide(L)' 'MDLNPWIDSLSKTDPLSQAAELLGEKRRTVYSWVRFERAPSFKAAMNIVKVSGGLVDFNGIYYPFVREVEAGNAKF' A
#
# COMPACT_ATOMS: atom_id res chain seq x y z
N MET A 1 -9.00 7.42 0.94
CA MET A 1 -8.06 8.04 -0.02
C MET A 1 -7.59 6.95 -0.98
N ASP A 2 -7.33 7.29 -2.24
CA ASP A 2 -6.82 6.31 -3.22
C ASP A 2 -5.29 6.19 -3.16
N LEU A 3 -4.76 5.12 -3.77
CA LEU A 3 -3.33 4.80 -3.74
C LEU A 3 -2.46 5.91 -4.36
N ASN A 4 -2.83 6.43 -5.53
CA ASN A 4 -1.99 7.42 -6.24
C ASN A 4 -1.87 8.75 -5.48
N PRO A 5 -2.97 9.39 -5.04
CA PRO A 5 -2.88 10.62 -4.23
C PRO A 5 -2.10 10.40 -2.93
N TRP A 6 -2.21 9.22 -2.32
CA TRP A 6 -1.41 8.89 -1.15
C TRP A 6 0.09 8.82 -1.49
N ILE A 7 0.48 8.13 -2.57
CA ILE A 7 1.87 8.08 -3.04
C ILE A 7 2.41 9.48 -3.32
N ASP A 8 1.65 10.32 -4.04
CA ASP A 8 2.04 11.69 -4.38
C ASP A 8 2.23 12.56 -3.13
N SER A 9 1.51 12.28 -2.04
CA SER A 9 1.64 13.01 -0.78
C SER A 9 2.93 12.71 0.00
N LEU A 10 3.60 11.59 -0.29
CA LEU A 10 4.79 11.14 0.46
C LEU A 10 6.03 11.97 0.17
N SER A 11 6.15 12.55 -1.03
CA SER A 11 7.29 13.40 -1.39
C SER A 11 6.94 14.32 -2.55
N LYS A 12 7.42 15.57 -2.48
CA LYS A 12 7.25 16.56 -3.56
C LYS A 12 8.17 16.31 -4.77
N THR A 13 9.28 15.58 -4.58
CA THR A 13 10.32 15.43 -5.60
C THR A 13 10.47 13.99 -6.07
N ASP A 14 10.25 13.00 -5.20
CA ASP A 14 10.38 11.59 -5.58
C ASP A 14 9.41 10.65 -4.84
N PRO A 15 8.09 10.78 -5.07
CA PRO A 15 7.06 10.02 -4.36
C PRO A 15 7.17 8.50 -4.59
N LEU A 16 7.59 8.07 -5.78
CA LEU A 16 7.71 6.65 -6.12
C LEU A 16 8.84 5.95 -5.33
N SER A 17 10.00 6.60 -5.16
CA SER A 17 11.07 6.04 -4.33
C SER A 17 10.68 6.02 -2.87
N GLN A 18 10.06 7.10 -2.37
CA GLN A 18 9.63 7.17 -0.97
C GLN A 18 8.60 6.09 -0.64
N ALA A 19 7.61 5.88 -1.52
CA ALA A 19 6.63 4.80 -1.39
C ALA A 19 7.30 3.43 -1.44
N ALA A 20 8.24 3.22 -2.37
CA ALA A 20 8.96 1.95 -2.51
C ALA A 20 9.76 1.62 -1.24
N GLU A 21 10.46 2.59 -0.66
CA GLU A 21 11.20 2.43 0.60
C GLU A 21 10.27 2.08 1.75
N LEU A 22 9.20 2.85 1.96
CA LEU A 22 8.24 2.63 3.05
C LEU A 22 7.53 1.27 2.95
N LEU A 23 7.23 0.82 1.73
CA LEU A 23 6.53 -0.43 1.48
C LEU A 23 7.46 -1.64 1.36
N GLY A 24 8.78 -1.45 1.36
CA GLY A 24 9.75 -2.52 1.14
C GLY A 24 9.67 -3.12 -0.27
N GLU A 25 9.28 -2.32 -1.26
CA GLU A 25 9.02 -2.72 -2.64
C GLU A 25 10.01 -2.11 -3.61
N LYS A 26 10.05 -2.60 -4.86
CA LYS A 26 10.86 -1.96 -5.91
C LYS A 26 10.13 -0.75 -6.47
N ARG A 27 10.84 0.34 -6.77
CA ARG A 27 10.28 1.53 -7.45
C ARG A 27 9.44 1.19 -8.68
N ARG A 28 9.92 0.24 -9.50
CA ARG A 28 9.17 -0.25 -10.69
C ARG A 28 7.84 -0.92 -10.35
N THR A 29 7.77 -1.60 -9.21
CA THR A 29 6.55 -2.27 -8.73
C THR A 29 5.53 -1.20 -8.37
N VAL A 30 5.92 -0.21 -7.57
CA VAL A 30 5.06 0.93 -7.22
C VAL A 30 4.61 1.69 -8.47
N TYR A 31 5.52 1.93 -9.41
CA TYR A 31 5.20 2.57 -10.68
C TYR A 31 4.13 1.80 -11.48
N SER A 32 4.21 0.47 -11.54
CA SER A 32 3.21 -0.36 -12.21
C SER A 32 1.81 -0.24 -11.59
N TRP A 33 1.73 0.00 -10.27
CA TRP A 33 0.45 0.23 -9.59
C TRP A 33 -0.12 1.60 -9.94
N VAL A 34 0.72 2.64 -9.94
CA VAL A 34 0.31 4.01 -10.29
C VAL A 34 -0.24 4.10 -11.71
N ARG A 35 0.34 3.31 -12.63
CA ARG A 35 -0.08 3.21 -14.02
C ARG A 35 -1.24 2.24 -14.26
N PHE A 36 -1.77 1.60 -13.21
CA PHE A 36 -2.81 0.58 -13.28
C PHE A 36 -2.44 -0.62 -14.18
N GLU A 37 -1.15 -0.85 -14.42
CA GLU A 37 -0.67 -2.00 -15.21
C GLU A 37 -0.79 -3.29 -14.40
N ARG A 38 -0.63 -3.20 -13.08
CA ARG A 38 -0.72 -4.33 -12.16
C ARG A 38 -1.38 -3.90 -10.86
N ALA A 39 -2.21 -4.77 -10.29
CA ALA A 39 -2.69 -4.60 -8.93
C ALA A 39 -1.62 -4.98 -7.89
N PRO A 40 -1.59 -4.33 -6.71
CA PRO A 40 -0.80 -4.82 -5.58
C PRO A 40 -1.16 -6.29 -5.26
N SER A 41 -0.16 -7.07 -4.84
CA SER A 41 -0.43 -8.39 -4.28
C SER A 41 -1.23 -8.25 -2.97
N PHE A 42 -1.88 -9.31 -2.51
CA PHE A 42 -2.61 -9.28 -1.23
C PHE A 42 -1.73 -8.79 -0.08
N LYS A 43 -0.50 -9.31 0.02
CA LYS A 43 0.50 -8.88 1.02
C LYS A 43 0.87 -7.40 0.87
N ALA A 44 1.08 -6.93 -0.35
CA ALA A 44 1.38 -5.52 -0.61
C ALA A 44 0.19 -4.61 -0.27
N ALA A 45 -1.04 -5.01 -0.62
CA ALA A 45 -2.26 -4.28 -0.29
C ALA A 45 -2.43 -4.13 1.23
N MET A 46 -2.24 -5.21 1.99
CA MET A 46 -2.25 -5.16 3.46
C MET A 46 -1.15 -4.23 4.00
N ASN A 47 0.05 -4.29 3.43
CA ASN A 47 1.15 -3.42 3.86
C ASN A 47 0.84 -1.94 3.56
N ILE A 48 0.23 -1.64 2.41
CA ILE A 48 -0.24 -0.30 2.05
C ILE A 48 -1.25 0.21 3.08
N VAL A 49 -2.25 -0.60 3.43
CA VAL A 49 -3.26 -0.24 4.44
C VAL A 49 -2.60 0.07 5.78
N LYS A 50 -1.66 -0.79 6.20
CA LYS A 50 -0.92 -0.62 7.45
C LYS A 50 -0.07 0.65 7.47
N VAL A 51 0.79 0.83 6.46
CA VAL A 51 1.74 1.96 6.38
C VAL A 51 1.02 3.29 6.16
N SER A 52 -0.10 3.29 5.43
CA SER A 52 -0.93 4.48 5.26
C SER A 52 -1.82 4.80 6.46
N GLY A 53 -1.82 3.98 7.52
CA GLY A 53 -2.68 4.16 8.68
C GLY A 53 -4.18 4.03 8.36
N GLY A 54 -4.52 3.21 7.37
CA GLY A 54 -5.89 3.00 6.90
C GLY A 54 -6.41 4.06 5.92
N LEU A 55 -5.58 5.04 5.52
CA LEU A 55 -5.99 6.05 4.54
C LEU A 55 -6.27 5.42 3.16
N VAL A 56 -5.50 4.40 2.79
CA VAL A 56 -5.68 3.61 1.57
C VAL A 56 -6.12 2.20 1.96
N ASP A 57 -7.37 1.86 1.67
CA ASP A 57 -7.96 0.56 2.04
C ASP A 57 -8.82 -0.07 0.93
N PHE A 58 -8.67 0.39 -0.32
CA PHE A 58 -9.31 -0.22 -1.49
C PHE A 58 -10.79 -0.57 -1.29
N ASN A 59 -11.60 0.40 -0.85
CA ASN A 59 -13.02 0.25 -0.51
C ASN A 59 -13.34 -0.57 0.75
N GLY A 60 -12.46 -0.58 1.75
CA GLY A 60 -12.73 -1.28 3.01
C GLY A 60 -12.37 -2.76 3.00
N ILE A 61 -11.70 -3.23 1.94
CA ILE A 61 -11.52 -4.66 1.69
C ILE A 61 -10.43 -5.24 2.59
N TYR A 62 -9.33 -4.52 2.83
CA TYR A 62 -8.12 -5.10 3.41
C TYR A 62 -7.96 -4.85 4.90
N TYR A 63 -8.54 -3.77 5.44
CA TYR A 63 -8.45 -3.43 6.85
C TYR A 63 -8.94 -4.52 7.81
N PRO A 64 -10.03 -5.26 7.53
CA PRO A 64 -10.41 -6.41 8.36
C PRO A 64 -9.29 -7.45 8.46
N PHE A 65 -8.59 -7.74 7.37
CA PHE A 65 -7.49 -8.70 7.36
C PHE A 65 -6.27 -8.18 8.12
N VAL A 66 -5.94 -6.88 7.98
CA VAL A 66 -4.86 -6.26 8.75
C VAL A 66 -5.11 -6.42 10.25
N ARG A 67 -6.34 -6.14 10.70
CA ARG A 67 -6.72 -6.29 12.10
C ARG A 67 -6.60 -7.72 12.61
N GLU A 68 -7.05 -8.71 11.83
CA GLU A 68 -6.95 -10.12 12.24
C GLU A 68 -5.51 -10.63 12.28
N VAL A 69 -4.64 -10.14 11.39
CA VAL A 69 -3.19 -10.44 11.46
C VAL A 69 -2.56 -9.84 12.70
N GLU A 70 -2.86 -8.58 13.01
CA GLU A 70 -2.33 -7.91 14.21
C GLU A 70 -2.87 -8.53 15.51
N ALA A 71 -4.10 -9.04 15.50
CA ALA A 71 -4.68 -9.79 16.60
C ALA A 71 -4.09 -11.22 16.74
N GLY A 72 -3.29 -11.68 15.77
CA GLY A 72 -2.70 -13.03 15.76
C GLY A 72 -3.65 -14.14 15.33
N ASN A 73 -4.84 -13.78 14.83
CA ASN A 73 -5.88 -14.72 14.39
C ASN A 73 -5.66 -15.21 12.94
N ALA A 74 -4.81 -14.53 12.17
CA ALA A 74 -4.50 -14.88 10.77
C ALA A 74 -2.98 -14.79 10.47
N LYS A 75 -2.52 -15.49 9.41
CA LYS A 75 -1.13 -15.51 8.94
C LYS A 75 -1.07 -15.54 7.41
N PHE A 76 -0.11 -14.82 6.80
CA PHE A 76 0.08 -14.70 5.35
C PHE A 76 1.55 -14.48 4.96
#